data_AF-A0A167VFJ0-F1
#
_entry.id   AF-A0A167VFJ0-F1
#
_cell.length_a   1.000
_cell.length_b   1.000
_cell.length_c   1.000
_cell.angle_alpha   90.00
_cell.angle_beta   90.00
_cell.angle_gamma   90.00
#
_symmetry.space_group_name_H-M   'P 1'
#
loop_
_entity.id
_entity.type
_entity.pdbx_description
1 polymer ?
#
loop_
_entity_poly.entity_id
_entity_poly.type
_entity_poly.pdbx_seq_one_letter_code
_entity_poly.pdbx_strand_id
1 'polypeptide(L)'
;MWSLKGVIGKLHNLVSYINRNDARREVLRARMRATKTSDGKLFIGVLLSDGGIRWNATHYMIERALQCRPAIDLYQAQWKPPDKNDKHKNDFLTDSDWHELELFYTLLQPFERLTKRLQGRAEGEGNEGGQGSVWQVLYAMDFLLTKLESVKEEIDLVNADSDGALPSYYSAGVLAAWSKINTYYELTDQSSIYRMAIALHPAYQFDYFREKWWRREEWIKTAEKELTAYYDRFAAVAVAYQQADQADTSRSSSPTIDDEFDAWGHMTDRPHRVHGAGCEAVRSPRLSPGRCKPNVTAKRQIMSNSLAPATLPHWSGGSGGCAMKMGNVSKRQHL
;
A
#
# COMPACT_ATOMS: atom_id res chain seq x y z
N MET A 1 -29.84 -13.18 12.09
CA MET A 1 -28.45 -13.61 11.80
C MET A 1 -27.51 -12.49 11.34
N TRP A 2 -27.94 -11.24 11.13
CA TRP A 2 -27.04 -10.06 11.20
C TRP A 2 -27.17 -9.29 12.51
N SER A 3 -28.31 -9.43 13.21
CA SER A 3 -28.56 -8.88 14.55
C SER A 3 -27.55 -9.28 15.65
N LEU A 4 -26.73 -10.30 15.41
CA LEU A 4 -25.64 -10.73 16.30
C LEU A 4 -24.30 -10.01 16.01
N LYS A 5 -24.22 -9.21 14.94
CA LYS A 5 -23.01 -8.50 14.50
C LYS A 5 -23.02 -7.02 14.94
N GLY A 6 -23.50 -6.76 16.15
CA GLY A 6 -23.50 -5.43 16.75
C GLY A 6 -24.18 -4.35 15.89
N VAL A 7 -23.66 -3.13 15.98
CA VAL A 7 -24.21 -1.92 15.33
C VAL A 7 -24.16 -1.97 13.81
N ILE A 8 -23.11 -2.57 13.24
CA ILE A 8 -22.96 -2.74 11.79
C ILE A 8 -24.06 -3.67 11.26
N GLY A 9 -24.38 -4.73 12.01
CA GLY A 9 -25.46 -5.66 11.68
C GLY A 9 -26.84 -5.02 11.73
N LYS A 10 -27.11 -4.15 12.72
CA LYS A 10 -28.35 -3.35 12.78
C LYS A 10 -28.47 -2.43 11.57
N LEU A 11 -27.40 -1.71 11.24
CA LEU A 11 -27.36 -0.82 10.08
C LEU A 11 -27.59 -1.60 8.77
N HIS A 12 -26.95 -2.74 8.59
CA HIS A 12 -27.18 -3.63 7.43
C HIS A 12 -28.68 -4.01 7.30
N ASN A 13 -29.30 -4.43 8.40
CA ASN A 13 -30.71 -4.82 8.40
C ASN A 13 -31.62 -3.63 8.07
N LEU A 14 -31.34 -2.46 8.63
CA LEU A 14 -32.07 -1.22 8.36
C LEU A 14 -31.99 -0.83 6.89
N VAL A 15 -30.77 -0.78 6.34
CA VAL A 15 -30.53 -0.47 4.92
C VAL A 15 -31.22 -1.49 4.02
N SER A 16 -31.09 -2.79 4.32
CA SER A 16 -31.74 -3.86 3.56
C SER A 16 -33.27 -3.74 3.62
N TYR A 17 -33.84 -3.46 4.78
CA TYR A 17 -35.30 -3.34 4.96
C TYR A 17 -35.90 -2.18 4.15
N ILE A 18 -35.22 -1.04 4.14
CA ILE A 18 -35.64 0.14 3.38
C ILE A 18 -35.45 -0.10 1.89
N ASN A 19 -34.29 -0.63 1.47
CA ASN A 19 -33.97 -0.80 0.05
C ASN A 19 -34.81 -1.88 -0.64
N ARG A 20 -35.37 -2.85 0.09
CA ARG A 20 -36.23 -3.91 -0.45
C ARG A 20 -37.59 -3.44 -0.96
N ASN A 21 -38.08 -2.27 -0.54
CA ASN A 21 -39.41 -1.79 -0.92
C ASN A 21 -39.36 -0.35 -1.41
N ASP A 22 -39.76 -0.13 -2.66
CA ASP A 22 -39.79 1.15 -3.35
C ASP A 22 -40.57 2.23 -2.60
N ALA A 23 -41.70 1.89 -1.98
CA ALA A 23 -42.47 2.82 -1.17
C ALA A 23 -41.67 3.27 0.08
N ARG A 24 -40.94 2.35 0.73
CA ARG A 24 -40.07 2.69 1.88
C ARG A 24 -38.90 3.55 1.45
N ARG A 25 -38.31 3.28 0.29
CA ARG A 25 -37.27 4.12 -0.30
C ARG A 25 -37.78 5.53 -0.58
N GLU A 26 -38.97 5.67 -1.16
CA GLU A 26 -39.52 7.00 -1.45
C GLU A 26 -39.87 7.78 -0.17
N VAL A 27 -40.37 7.10 0.87
CA VAL A 27 -40.58 7.71 2.19
C VAL A 27 -39.26 8.24 2.75
N LEU A 28 -38.17 7.49 2.67
CA LEU A 28 -36.86 7.97 3.11
C LEU A 28 -36.36 9.14 2.25
N ARG A 29 -36.52 9.08 0.92
CA ARG A 29 -36.14 10.19 0.02
C ARG A 29 -36.92 11.47 0.32
N ALA A 30 -38.22 11.36 0.61
CA ALA A 30 -39.03 12.49 1.03
C ALA A 30 -38.50 13.11 2.33
N ARG A 31 -38.02 12.29 3.26
CA ARG A 31 -37.37 12.75 4.50
C ARG A 31 -36.02 13.41 4.23
N MET A 32 -35.19 12.84 3.36
CA MET A 32 -33.92 13.43 2.91
C MET A 32 -34.10 14.75 2.16
N ARG A 33 -35.27 14.99 1.53
CA ARG A 33 -35.63 16.30 0.95
C ARG A 33 -35.89 17.34 2.05
N ALA A 34 -36.55 16.92 3.12
CA ALA A 34 -37.00 17.79 4.20
C ALA A 34 -35.87 18.09 5.20
N THR A 35 -34.99 17.12 5.46
CA THR A 35 -33.79 17.31 6.27
C THR A 35 -32.64 17.70 5.37
N LYS A 36 -32.03 18.87 5.59
CA LYS A 36 -30.74 19.16 4.95
C LYS A 36 -29.76 18.07 5.37
N THR A 37 -29.29 17.26 4.43
CA THR A 37 -28.11 16.39 4.64
C THR A 37 -26.99 17.24 5.23
N SER A 38 -26.21 16.69 6.17
CA SER A 38 -25.11 17.38 6.85
C SER A 38 -24.21 18.20 5.91
N ASP A 39 -24.05 17.72 4.68
CA ASP A 39 -23.09 18.27 3.72
C ASP A 39 -23.70 19.30 2.76
N GLY A 40 -25.02 19.54 2.81
CA GLY A 40 -25.74 20.46 1.92
C GLY A 40 -25.61 20.17 0.41
N LYS A 41 -24.89 19.11 0.06
CA LYS A 41 -24.48 18.71 -1.28
C LYS A 41 -24.96 17.29 -1.51
N LEU A 42 -25.74 17.15 -2.58
CA LEU A 42 -26.34 15.94 -3.11
C LEU A 42 -27.56 15.39 -2.37
N PHE A 43 -28.62 15.30 -3.16
CA PHE A 43 -29.69 14.35 -2.98
C PHE A 43 -29.12 12.94 -2.99
N ILE A 44 -28.88 12.38 -1.81
CA ILE A 44 -28.57 10.96 -1.66
C ILE A 44 -29.86 10.21 -1.99
N GLY A 45 -29.97 9.69 -3.21
CA GLY A 45 -31.19 9.01 -3.65
C GLY A 45 -31.43 7.66 -2.97
N VAL A 46 -30.39 7.01 -2.42
CA VAL A 46 -30.48 5.64 -1.88
C VAL A 46 -29.41 5.43 -0.80
N LEU A 47 -29.74 4.68 0.24
CA LEU A 47 -28.77 4.15 1.21
C LEU A 47 -27.91 3.07 0.54
N LEU A 48 -26.60 3.10 0.77
CA LEU A 48 -25.69 2.12 0.20
C LEU A 48 -25.73 0.83 1.02
N SER A 49 -26.04 -0.30 0.37
CA SER A 49 -25.93 -1.62 1.00
C SER A 49 -24.47 -2.08 0.95
N ASP A 50 -24.00 -2.66 2.05
CA ASP A 50 -22.80 -3.49 2.06
C ASP A 50 -23.07 -4.80 1.33
N GLY A 51 -22.62 -4.89 0.09
CA GLY A 51 -22.77 -6.09 -0.74
C GLY A 51 -21.95 -6.03 -2.01
N GLY A 52 -21.34 -7.15 -2.39
CA GLY A 52 -20.58 -7.33 -3.64
C GLY A 52 -19.06 -7.42 -3.50
N ILE A 53 -18.35 -7.29 -4.62
CA ILE A 53 -16.87 -7.42 -4.79
C ILE A 53 -16.11 -6.15 -4.32
N ARG A 54 -16.79 -5.19 -3.69
CA ARG A 54 -16.21 -3.89 -3.35
C ARG A 54 -15.70 -3.90 -1.91
N TRP A 55 -14.38 -4.04 -1.73
CA TRP A 55 -13.73 -4.21 -0.42
C TRP A 55 -14.07 -3.11 0.61
N ASN A 56 -14.48 -1.92 0.16
CA ASN A 56 -14.83 -0.77 1.01
C ASN A 56 -16.35 -0.58 1.20
N ALA A 57 -17.19 -1.56 0.86
CA ALA A 57 -18.65 -1.39 0.87
C ALA A 57 -19.23 -1.05 2.26
N THR A 58 -18.72 -1.67 3.33
CA THR A 58 -19.15 -1.36 4.71
C THR A 58 -18.80 0.07 5.11
N HIS A 59 -17.62 0.57 4.72
CA HIS A 59 -17.23 1.96 4.97
C HIS A 59 -18.21 2.93 4.30
N TYR A 60 -18.55 2.71 3.02
CA TYR A 60 -19.50 3.58 2.31
C TYR A 60 -20.93 3.48 2.85
N MET A 61 -21.35 2.30 3.33
CA MET A 61 -22.63 2.17 4.00
C MET A 61 -22.69 3.05 5.25
N ILE A 62 -21.65 3.01 6.08
CA ILE A 62 -21.56 3.82 7.32
C ILE A 62 -21.50 5.31 6.98
N GLU A 63 -20.58 5.71 6.08
CA GLU A 63 -20.45 7.11 5.62
C GLU A 63 -21.80 7.67 5.16
N ARG A 64 -22.51 6.89 4.34
CA ARG A 64 -23.81 7.31 3.81
C ARG A 64 -24.88 7.39 4.87
N ALA A 65 -24.89 6.45 5.82
CA ALA A 65 -25.83 6.45 6.93
C ALA A 65 -25.62 7.68 7.82
N LEU A 66 -24.37 8.05 8.12
CA LEU A 66 -24.02 9.24 8.91
C LEU A 66 -24.49 10.53 8.23
N GLN A 67 -24.26 10.69 6.92
CA GLN A 67 -24.79 11.82 6.15
C GLN A 67 -26.31 11.91 6.20
N CYS A 68 -26.99 10.76 6.31
CA CYS A 68 -28.45 10.66 6.34
C CYS A 68 -29.04 10.53 7.74
N ARG A 69 -28.24 10.68 8.81
CA ARG A 69 -28.68 10.48 10.20
C ARG A 69 -29.99 11.21 10.52
N PRO A 70 -30.16 12.52 10.22
CA PRO A 70 -31.43 13.20 10.50
C PRO A 70 -32.64 12.60 9.76
N ALA A 71 -32.45 12.14 8.52
CA ALA A 71 -33.52 11.51 7.75
C ALA A 71 -33.88 10.11 8.30
N ILE A 72 -32.87 9.36 8.77
CA ILE A 72 -33.03 8.03 9.34
C ILE A 72 -33.70 8.10 10.71
N ASP A 73 -33.32 9.04 11.57
CA ASP A 73 -33.94 9.24 12.88
C ASP A 73 -35.42 9.61 12.75
N LEU A 74 -35.74 10.55 11.85
CA LEU A 74 -37.14 10.84 11.50
C LEU A 74 -37.84 9.63 10.90
N TYR A 75 -37.11 8.79 10.15
CA TYR A 75 -37.68 7.59 9.57
C TYR A 75 -38.12 6.60 10.63
N GLN A 76 -37.26 6.36 11.62
CA GLN A 76 -37.51 5.48 12.76
C GLN A 76 -38.63 6.02 13.66
N ALA A 77 -38.63 7.33 13.94
CA ALA A 77 -39.63 7.96 14.81
C ALA A 77 -41.07 7.86 14.27
N GLN A 78 -41.22 7.91 12.94
CA GLN A 78 -42.53 7.88 12.27
C GLN A 78 -42.88 6.49 11.72
N TRP A 79 -42.05 5.48 11.95
CA TRP A 79 -42.29 4.14 11.44
C TRP A 79 -43.48 3.50 12.16
N LYS A 80 -44.42 2.95 11.37
CA LYS A 80 -45.54 2.18 11.88
C LYS A 80 -45.34 0.71 11.49
N PRO A 81 -45.51 -0.23 12.43
CA PRO A 81 -45.35 -1.65 12.12
C PRO A 81 -46.41 -2.09 11.10
N PRO A 82 -46.00 -2.64 9.95
CA PRO A 82 -46.95 -3.21 8.99
C PRO A 82 -47.61 -4.48 9.52
N ASP A 83 -46.96 -5.18 10.46
CA ASP A 83 -47.46 -6.36 11.15
C ASP A 83 -47.02 -6.34 12.63
N LYS A 84 -47.81 -6.95 13.53
CA LYS A 84 -47.56 -6.98 14.99
C LYS A 84 -46.23 -7.65 15.35
N ASN A 85 -45.71 -8.52 14.48
CA ASN A 85 -44.46 -9.26 14.67
C ASN A 85 -43.28 -8.76 13.80
N ASP A 86 -43.33 -7.53 13.26
CA ASP A 86 -42.21 -7.01 12.46
C ASP A 86 -40.96 -6.78 13.33
N LYS A 87 -39.93 -7.61 13.09
CA LYS A 87 -38.65 -7.61 13.80
C LYS A 87 -37.80 -6.38 13.50
N HIS A 88 -38.14 -5.59 12.48
CA HIS A 88 -37.38 -4.40 12.07
C HIS A 88 -37.22 -3.36 13.19
N LYS A 89 -38.17 -3.28 14.12
CA LYS A 89 -38.08 -2.39 15.29
C LYS A 89 -36.84 -2.65 16.15
N ASN A 90 -36.33 -3.88 16.16
CA ASN A 90 -35.14 -4.25 16.93
C ASN A 90 -33.84 -3.78 16.27
N ASP A 91 -33.88 -3.39 14.99
CA ASP A 91 -32.73 -2.90 14.22
C ASP A 91 -32.66 -1.36 14.20
N PHE A 92 -33.46 -0.68 15.04
CA PHE A 92 -33.43 0.77 15.18
C PHE A 92 -32.13 1.23 15.82
N LEU A 93 -31.51 2.24 15.22
CA LEU A 93 -30.30 2.86 15.71
C LEU A 93 -30.64 3.84 16.84
N THR A 94 -29.93 3.70 17.95
CA THR A 94 -29.95 4.61 19.10
C THR A 94 -28.78 5.60 19.01
N ASP A 95 -28.76 6.64 19.85
CA ASP A 95 -27.64 7.59 19.89
C ASP A 95 -26.30 6.92 20.23
N SER A 96 -26.32 5.87 21.07
CA SER A 96 -25.14 5.05 21.36
C SER A 96 -24.69 4.26 20.13
N ASP A 97 -25.63 3.71 19.35
CA ASP A 97 -25.30 3.01 18.11
C ASP A 97 -24.69 3.98 17.07
N TRP A 98 -25.21 5.21 16.99
CA TRP A 98 -24.66 6.25 16.12
C TRP A 98 -23.24 6.63 16.49
N HIS A 99 -22.95 6.80 17.78
CA HIS A 99 -21.60 7.07 18.26
C HIS A 99 -20.63 5.93 17.90
N GLU A 100 -21.04 4.67 18.10
CA GLU A 100 -20.22 3.52 17.72
C GLU A 100 -19.96 3.44 16.20
N LEU A 101 -20.95 3.82 15.37
CA LEU A 101 -20.77 3.93 13.92
C LEU A 101 -19.77 5.03 13.53
N GLU A 102 -19.73 6.15 14.24
CA GLU A 102 -18.74 7.22 14.03
C GLU A 102 -17.31 6.74 14.36
N LEU A 103 -17.15 5.94 15.41
CA LEU A 103 -15.87 5.30 15.75
C LEU A 103 -15.42 4.37 14.62
N PHE A 104 -16.30 3.48 14.14
CA PHE A 104 -15.99 2.60 13.01
C PHE A 104 -15.68 3.38 11.72
N TYR A 105 -16.41 4.45 11.44
CA TYR A 105 -16.14 5.29 10.27
C TYR A 105 -14.73 5.86 10.31
N THR A 106 -14.34 6.43 11.46
CA THR A 106 -13.00 7.00 11.68
C THR A 106 -11.91 5.95 11.56
N LEU A 107 -12.12 4.77 12.15
CA LEU A 107 -11.17 3.65 12.08
C LEU A 107 -10.99 3.13 10.64
N LEU A 108 -12.06 3.09 9.84
CA LEU A 108 -12.03 2.56 8.48
C LEU A 108 -11.52 3.56 7.44
N GLN A 109 -11.50 4.86 7.73
CA GLN A 109 -11.01 5.88 6.78
C GLN A 109 -9.57 5.62 6.27
N PRO A 110 -8.57 5.32 7.12
CA PRO A 110 -7.23 4.95 6.67
C PRO A 110 -7.22 3.74 5.72
N PHE A 111 -8.02 2.71 6.02
CA PHE A 111 -8.14 1.51 5.19
C PHE A 111 -8.73 1.82 3.82
N GLU A 112 -9.80 2.61 3.80
CA GLU A 112 -10.47 2.99 2.57
C GLU A 112 -9.54 3.78 1.65
N ARG A 113 -8.86 4.79 2.20
CA ARG A 113 -7.94 5.64 1.42
C ARG A 113 -6.77 4.85 0.90
N LEU A 114 -6.19 3.98 1.73
CA LEU A 114 -5.02 3.21 1.35
C LEU A 114 -5.35 2.14 0.33
N THR A 115 -6.46 1.42 0.49
CA THR A 115 -6.90 0.42 -0.50
C THR A 115 -7.25 1.06 -1.84
N LYS A 116 -7.91 2.23 -1.85
CA LYS A 116 -8.12 3.02 -3.08
C LYS A 116 -6.80 3.43 -3.73
N ARG A 117 -5.86 3.92 -2.93
CA ARG A 117 -4.52 4.31 -3.40
C ARG A 117 -3.81 3.13 -4.06
N LEU A 118 -3.85 1.96 -3.43
CA LEU A 118 -3.19 0.74 -3.91
C LEU A 118 -3.91 0.05 -5.08
N GLN A 119 -5.14 0.45 -5.42
CA GLN A 119 -5.83 -0.01 -6.64
C GLN A 119 -5.29 0.62 -7.92
N GLY A 120 -4.40 1.63 -7.82
CA GLY A 120 -3.76 2.25 -8.98
C GLY A 120 -3.01 1.23 -9.83
N ARG A 121 -3.03 1.43 -11.16
CA ARG A 121 -2.13 0.73 -12.07
C ARG A 121 -0.86 1.57 -12.22
N ALA A 122 0.26 1.05 -11.71
CA ALA A 122 1.58 1.67 -11.85
C ALA A 122 2.16 1.58 -13.27
N GLU A 123 1.44 0.98 -14.23
CA GLU A 123 1.84 0.75 -15.62
C GLU A 123 1.03 1.60 -16.63
N GLY A 124 0.20 2.54 -16.17
CA GLY A 124 -0.51 3.44 -17.08
C GLY A 124 0.45 4.46 -17.69
N GLU A 125 0.35 4.72 -19.01
CA GLU A 125 1.12 5.76 -19.70
C GLU A 125 0.92 7.11 -18.99
N GLY A 126 2.02 7.73 -18.53
CA GLY A 126 1.99 8.96 -17.70
C GLY A 126 1.81 8.76 -16.19
N ASN A 127 1.60 7.53 -15.72
CA ASN A 127 1.55 7.10 -14.31
C ASN A 127 2.55 5.97 -14.01
N GLU A 128 3.57 5.81 -14.86
CA GLU A 128 4.63 4.82 -14.71
C GLU A 128 5.34 4.99 -13.35
N GLY A 129 5.35 3.94 -12.53
CA GLY A 129 5.88 4.02 -11.16
C GLY A 129 4.93 4.65 -10.13
N GLY A 130 3.65 4.80 -10.48
CA GLY A 130 2.60 5.33 -9.61
C GLY A 130 2.20 4.42 -8.44
N GLN A 131 0.95 4.55 -8.01
CA GLN A 131 0.41 3.82 -6.85
C GLN A 131 0.01 2.39 -7.23
N GLY A 132 0.02 1.47 -6.26
CA GLY A 132 -0.31 0.05 -6.45
C GLY A 132 0.89 -0.86 -6.75
N SER A 133 2.11 -0.34 -6.64
CA SER A 133 3.34 -1.13 -6.78
C SER A 133 3.61 -2.00 -5.55
N VAL A 134 4.24 -3.16 -5.75
CA VAL A 134 4.52 -4.15 -4.68
C VAL A 134 5.32 -3.55 -3.50
N TRP A 135 6.24 -2.62 -3.77
CA TRP A 135 7.03 -1.96 -2.73
C TRP A 135 6.17 -1.20 -1.70
N GLN A 136 4.97 -0.76 -2.08
CA GLN A 136 4.06 -0.01 -1.20
C GLN A 136 3.38 -0.92 -0.17
N VAL A 137 3.40 -2.25 -0.35
CA VAL A 137 2.66 -3.19 0.50
C VAL A 137 3.16 -3.15 1.95
N LEU A 138 4.47 -3.26 2.19
CA LEU A 138 4.99 -3.23 3.57
C LEU A 138 4.77 -1.86 4.22
N TYR A 139 4.94 -0.78 3.46
CA TYR A 139 4.65 0.57 3.94
C TYR A 139 3.17 0.74 4.34
N ALA A 140 2.27 0.21 3.51
CA ALA A 140 0.84 0.24 3.75
C ALA A 140 0.44 -0.57 4.99
N MET A 141 1.01 -1.77 5.15
CA MET A 141 0.78 -2.62 6.32
C MET A 141 1.30 -1.96 7.60
N ASP A 142 2.51 -1.38 7.59
CA ASP A 142 3.11 -0.66 8.73
C ASP A 142 2.21 0.52 9.17
N PHE A 143 1.73 1.30 8.21
CA PHE A 143 0.85 2.43 8.46
C PHE A 143 -0.48 2.00 9.10
N LEU A 144 -1.15 0.97 8.56
CA LEU A 144 -2.41 0.49 9.11
C LEU A 144 -2.24 -0.18 10.48
N LEU A 145 -1.17 -0.95 10.65
CA LEU A 145 -0.85 -1.59 11.93
C LEU A 145 -0.61 -0.54 13.02
N THR A 146 0.17 0.50 12.73
CA THR A 146 0.40 1.62 13.65
C THR A 146 -0.91 2.28 14.10
N LYS A 147 -1.87 2.46 13.16
CA LYS A 147 -3.19 3.04 13.50
C LYS A 147 -4.02 2.11 14.38
N LEU A 148 -4.02 0.81 14.11
CA LEU A 148 -4.72 -0.16 14.94
C LEU A 148 -4.08 -0.32 16.32
N GLU A 149 -2.76 -0.26 16.42
CA GLU A 149 -2.03 -0.32 17.69
C GLU A 149 -2.34 0.87 18.58
N SER A 150 -2.38 2.08 18.03
CA SER A 150 -2.79 3.27 18.78
C SER A 150 -4.20 3.14 19.38
N VAL A 151 -5.17 2.58 18.65
CA VAL A 151 -6.54 2.37 19.16
C VAL A 151 -6.58 1.20 20.14
N LYS A 152 -5.77 0.16 19.92
CA LYS A 152 -5.65 -0.96 20.85
C LYS A 152 -5.07 -0.53 22.20
N GLU A 153 -4.04 0.32 22.20
CA GLU A 153 -3.48 0.88 23.44
C GLU A 153 -4.53 1.70 24.19
N GLU A 154 -5.38 2.46 23.49
CA GLU A 154 -6.52 3.15 24.11
C GLU A 154 -7.50 2.17 24.76
N ILE A 155 -7.83 1.06 24.09
CA ILE A 155 -8.68 -0.01 24.66
C ILE A 155 -8.03 -0.64 25.91
N ASP A 156 -6.72 -0.88 25.87
CA ASP A 156 -5.99 -1.51 26.98
C ASP A 156 -5.83 -0.57 28.20
N LEU A 157 -5.79 0.75 27.98
CA LEU A 157 -5.67 1.77 29.03
C LEU A 157 -7.00 2.09 29.73
N VAL A 158 -8.12 1.98 29.01
CA VAL A 158 -9.44 2.31 29.52
C VAL A 158 -10.04 1.09 30.22
N ASN A 159 -10.06 1.11 31.56
CA ASN A 159 -10.71 0.07 32.36
C ASN A 159 -12.21 0.00 32.04
N ALA A 160 -12.77 -1.22 31.98
CA ALA A 160 -14.16 -1.50 31.61
C ALA A 160 -15.23 -0.76 32.46
N ASP A 161 -14.86 -0.27 33.64
CA ASP A 161 -15.75 0.40 34.60
C ASP A 161 -15.62 1.94 34.61
N SER A 162 -14.87 2.53 33.66
CA SER A 162 -14.68 3.98 33.58
C SER A 162 -15.69 4.67 32.65
N ASP A 163 -16.07 5.91 33.01
CA ASP A 163 -16.93 6.81 32.23
C ASP A 163 -16.16 7.29 30.97
N GLY A 164 -16.07 6.41 29.99
CA GLY A 164 -15.20 6.55 28.81
C GLY A 164 -14.85 5.22 28.12
N ALA A 165 -15.32 4.07 28.66
CA ALA A 165 -15.13 2.77 28.05
C ALA A 165 -15.65 2.72 26.60
N LEU A 166 -14.77 2.31 25.68
CA LEU A 166 -15.14 2.08 24.29
C LEU A 166 -16.18 0.95 24.18
N PRO A 167 -17.14 1.01 23.24
CA PRO A 167 -18.15 -0.01 23.08
C PRO A 167 -17.53 -1.41 22.92
N SER A 168 -18.06 -2.40 23.66
CA SER A 168 -17.51 -3.77 23.67
C SER A 168 -17.38 -4.39 22.28
N TYR A 169 -18.35 -4.12 21.40
CA TYR A 169 -18.34 -4.64 20.02
C TYR A 169 -17.28 -3.94 19.14
N TYR A 170 -17.14 -2.63 19.24
CA TYR A 170 -16.05 -1.87 18.63
C TYR A 170 -14.67 -2.39 19.06
N SER A 171 -14.43 -2.53 20.37
CA SER A 171 -13.16 -3.02 20.91
C SER A 171 -12.82 -4.43 20.42
N ALA A 172 -13.78 -5.35 20.41
CA ALA A 172 -13.60 -6.68 19.86
C ALA A 172 -13.28 -6.64 18.35
N GLY A 173 -13.91 -5.73 17.60
CA GLY A 173 -13.64 -5.51 16.19
C GLY A 173 -12.22 -5.02 15.92
N VAL A 174 -11.72 -4.06 16.71
CA VAL A 174 -10.34 -3.54 16.62
C VAL A 174 -9.33 -4.65 16.89
N LEU A 175 -9.51 -5.43 17.96
CA LEU A 175 -8.62 -6.53 18.31
C LEU A 175 -8.58 -7.61 17.22
N ALA A 176 -9.74 -7.94 16.64
CA ALA A 176 -9.83 -8.86 15.52
C ALA A 176 -9.12 -8.32 14.27
N ALA A 177 -9.29 -7.04 13.95
CA ALA A 177 -8.62 -6.38 12.83
C ALA A 177 -7.09 -6.35 13.02
N TRP A 178 -6.62 -6.00 14.22
CA TRP A 178 -5.20 -6.03 14.59
C TRP A 178 -4.60 -7.42 14.46
N SER A 179 -5.27 -8.44 15.00
CA SER A 179 -4.82 -9.84 14.88
C SER A 179 -4.73 -10.27 13.41
N LYS A 180 -5.73 -9.89 12.59
CA LYS A 180 -5.79 -10.26 11.18
C LYS A 180 -4.68 -9.59 10.36
N ILE A 181 -4.48 -8.28 10.51
CA ILE A 181 -3.44 -7.57 9.76
C ILE A 181 -2.05 -8.02 10.20
N ASN A 182 -1.82 -8.27 11.50
CA ASN A 182 -0.55 -8.78 11.99
C ASN A 182 -0.24 -10.16 11.39
N THR A 183 -1.24 -11.04 11.30
CA THR A 183 -1.08 -12.36 10.65
C THR A 183 -0.64 -12.19 9.19
N TYR A 184 -1.30 -11.32 8.41
CA TYR A 184 -0.90 -11.10 7.01
C TYR A 184 0.46 -10.43 6.89
N TYR A 185 0.80 -9.54 7.81
CA TYR A 185 2.11 -8.90 7.85
C TYR A 185 3.21 -9.93 8.08
N GLU A 186 3.01 -10.90 8.97
CA GLU A 186 3.93 -12.02 9.16
C GLU A 186 4.06 -12.90 7.90
N LEU A 187 2.98 -13.12 7.15
CA LEU A 187 3.04 -13.86 5.89
C LEU A 187 3.87 -13.14 4.82
N THR A 188 3.99 -11.81 4.86
CA THR A 188 4.86 -11.09 3.91
C THR A 188 6.34 -11.44 4.07
N ASP A 189 6.77 -11.85 5.27
CA ASP A 189 8.15 -12.30 5.51
C ASP A 189 8.46 -13.62 4.76
N GLN A 190 7.46 -14.45 4.46
CA GLN A 190 7.64 -15.74 3.76
C GLN A 190 8.07 -15.59 2.30
N SER A 191 7.81 -14.43 1.68
CA SER A 191 8.21 -14.15 0.31
C SER A 191 9.29 -13.07 0.29
N SER A 192 10.41 -13.37 -0.34
CA SER A 192 11.49 -12.41 -0.57
C SER A 192 11.05 -11.23 -1.45
N ILE A 193 9.98 -11.39 -2.24
CA ILE A 193 9.50 -10.41 -3.21
C ILE A 193 9.21 -9.05 -2.56
N TYR A 194 8.56 -9.02 -1.40
CA TYR A 194 8.23 -7.77 -0.72
C TYR A 194 9.48 -7.02 -0.24
N ARG A 195 10.50 -7.76 0.19
CA ARG A 195 11.80 -7.20 0.60
C ARG A 195 12.58 -6.69 -0.61
N MET A 196 12.69 -7.51 -1.65
CA MET A 196 13.36 -7.14 -2.90
C MET A 196 12.71 -5.92 -3.55
N ALA A 197 11.38 -5.81 -3.53
CA ALA A 197 10.68 -4.68 -4.13
C ALA A 197 11.08 -3.32 -3.52
N ILE A 198 11.31 -3.25 -2.21
CA ILE A 198 11.77 -2.03 -1.55
C ILE A 198 13.26 -1.81 -1.80
N ALA A 199 14.07 -2.88 -1.72
CA ALA A 199 15.51 -2.79 -1.92
C ALA A 199 15.88 -2.35 -3.35
N LEU A 200 15.08 -2.72 -4.34
CA LEU A 200 15.22 -2.31 -5.73
C LEU A 200 14.69 -0.89 -6.01
N HIS A 201 13.94 -0.30 -5.07
CA HIS A 201 13.38 1.02 -5.27
C HIS A 201 14.48 2.09 -5.08
N PRO A 202 14.76 2.93 -6.10
CA PRO A 202 15.93 3.81 -6.10
C PRO A 202 15.96 4.82 -4.96
N ALA A 203 14.78 5.22 -4.45
CA ALA A 203 14.67 6.17 -3.34
C ALA A 203 14.73 5.55 -1.93
N TYR A 204 14.53 4.24 -1.77
CA TYR A 204 14.47 3.58 -0.45
C TYR A 204 15.69 2.71 -0.20
N GLN A 205 15.97 1.79 -1.12
CA GLN A 205 17.08 0.84 -1.05
C GLN A 205 17.21 0.20 0.35
N PHE A 206 18.41 -0.23 0.77
CA PHE A 206 18.64 -0.76 2.11
C PHE A 206 18.77 0.31 3.20
N ASP A 207 18.89 1.59 2.82
CA ASP A 207 18.89 2.70 3.79
C ASP A 207 17.56 2.76 4.54
N TYR A 208 16.45 2.61 3.81
CA TYR A 208 15.13 2.52 4.42
C TYR A 208 15.00 1.35 5.38
N PHE A 209 15.60 0.18 5.06
CA PHE A 209 15.57 -0.97 5.95
C PHE A 209 16.29 -0.69 7.27
N ARG A 210 17.45 -0.05 7.19
CA ARG A 210 18.25 0.31 8.36
C ARG A 210 17.61 1.40 9.20
N GLU A 211 16.83 2.30 8.61
CA GLU A 211 16.10 3.32 9.35
C GLU A 211 14.85 2.75 10.04
N LYS A 212 14.01 2.02 9.29
CA LYS A 212 12.70 1.56 9.74
C LYS A 212 12.71 0.24 10.50
N TRP A 213 13.68 -0.62 10.26
CA TRP A 213 13.75 -1.96 10.86
C TRP A 213 15.11 -2.23 11.48
N TRP A 214 15.74 -1.20 12.04
CA TRP A 214 17.07 -1.25 12.65
C TRP A 214 17.23 -2.39 13.68
N ARG A 215 16.16 -2.74 14.40
CA ARG A 215 16.16 -3.84 15.40
C ARG A 215 16.21 -5.23 14.79
N ARG A 216 15.92 -5.39 13.50
CA ARG A 216 15.85 -6.67 12.79
C ARG A 216 17.06 -6.86 11.87
N GLU A 217 18.26 -6.69 12.40
CA GLU A 217 19.50 -6.75 11.61
C GLU A 217 19.65 -8.06 10.82
N GLU A 218 19.35 -9.21 11.43
CA GLU A 218 19.40 -10.52 10.77
C GLU A 218 18.40 -10.65 9.60
N TRP A 219 17.25 -9.99 9.71
CA TRP A 219 16.26 -9.97 8.64
C TRP A 219 16.73 -9.09 7.47
N ILE A 220 17.41 -7.98 7.75
CA ILE A 220 18.03 -7.11 6.73
C ILE A 220 19.14 -7.86 5.99
N LYS A 221 20.05 -8.51 6.73
CA LYS A 221 21.13 -9.34 6.13
C LYS A 221 20.58 -10.44 5.23
N THR A 222 19.48 -11.07 5.65
CA THR A 222 18.79 -12.08 4.85
C THR A 222 18.26 -11.49 3.55
N ALA A 223 17.65 -10.31 3.60
CA ALA A 223 17.17 -9.60 2.41
C ALA A 223 18.30 -9.21 1.45
N GLU A 224 19.45 -8.74 1.97
CA GLU A 224 20.65 -8.45 1.16
C GLU A 224 21.15 -9.70 0.44
N LYS A 225 21.26 -10.83 1.15
CA LYS A 225 21.69 -12.11 0.58
C LYS A 225 20.73 -12.62 -0.50
N GLU A 226 19.42 -12.53 -0.25
CA GLU A 226 18.39 -12.92 -1.22
C GLU A 226 18.44 -12.05 -2.48
N LEU A 227 18.65 -10.74 -2.33
CA LEU A 227 18.76 -9.82 -3.47
C LEU A 227 20.01 -10.11 -4.31
N THR A 228 21.17 -10.31 -3.68
CA THR A 228 22.40 -10.69 -4.38
C THR A 228 22.21 -11.99 -5.16
N ALA A 229 21.63 -13.02 -4.53
CA ALA A 229 21.35 -14.28 -5.20
C ALA A 229 20.37 -14.14 -6.37
N TYR A 230 19.42 -13.20 -6.29
CA TYR A 230 18.52 -12.88 -7.40
C TYR A 230 19.27 -12.21 -8.56
N TYR A 231 20.12 -11.22 -8.27
CA TYR A 231 20.95 -10.56 -9.29
C TYR A 231 21.93 -11.53 -9.96
N ASP A 232 22.56 -12.43 -9.20
CA ASP A 232 23.49 -13.43 -9.75
C ASP A 232 22.79 -14.35 -10.76
N ARG A 233 21.56 -14.79 -10.43
CA ARG A 233 20.73 -15.59 -11.35
C ARG A 233 20.34 -14.79 -12.58
N PHE A 234 19.92 -13.53 -12.40
CA PHE A 234 19.55 -12.66 -13.51
C PHE A 234 20.73 -12.41 -14.45
N ALA A 235 21.91 -12.13 -13.90
CA ALA A 235 23.14 -11.93 -14.66
C ALA A 235 23.52 -13.19 -15.45
N ALA A 236 23.43 -14.38 -14.83
CA ALA A 236 23.68 -15.64 -15.52
C ALA A 236 22.74 -15.87 -16.70
N VAL A 237 21.45 -15.54 -16.54
CA VAL A 237 20.46 -15.63 -17.63
C VAL A 237 20.73 -14.59 -18.72
N ALA A 238 21.06 -13.35 -18.37
CA ALA A 238 21.39 -12.30 -19.33
C ALA A 238 22.61 -12.66 -20.18
N VAL A 239 23.65 -13.23 -19.56
CA VAL A 239 24.84 -13.74 -20.28
C VAL A 239 24.47 -14.88 -21.22
N ALA A 240 23.60 -15.80 -20.81
CA ALA A 240 23.14 -16.90 -21.67
C ALA A 240 22.38 -16.40 -22.91
N TYR A 241 21.50 -15.39 -22.76
CA TYR A 241 20.82 -14.76 -23.90
C TYR A 241 21.80 -14.09 -24.86
N GLN A 242 22.79 -13.34 -24.35
CA GLN A 242 23.80 -12.70 -25.20
C GLN A 242 24.64 -13.72 -25.98
N GLN A 243 24.97 -14.86 -25.36
CA GLN A 243 25.70 -15.94 -26.03
C GLN A 243 24.87 -16.62 -27.13
N ALA A 244 23.56 -16.82 -26.90
CA ALA A 244 22.66 -17.38 -27.90
C ALA A 244 22.49 -16.44 -29.11
N ASP A 245 22.33 -15.14 -28.87
CA ASP A 245 22.18 -14.13 -29.92
C ASP A 245 23.47 -14.00 -30.78
N GLN A 246 24.64 -14.07 -30.14
CA GLN A 246 25.92 -14.14 -30.85
C GLN A 246 26.10 -15.46 -31.63
N ALA A 247 25.61 -16.58 -31.11
CA ALA A 247 25.64 -17.87 -31.80
C ALA A 247 24.72 -17.90 -33.05
N ASP A 248 23.56 -17.26 -32.99
CA ASP A 248 22.66 -17.12 -34.14
C ASP A 248 23.21 -16.13 -35.17
N THR A 249 23.80 -15.01 -34.73
CA THR A 249 24.47 -14.05 -35.63
C THR A 249 25.67 -14.69 -36.36
N SER A 250 26.44 -15.54 -35.67
CA SER A 250 27.60 -16.26 -36.26
C SER A 250 27.20 -17.47 -37.11
N ARG A 251 26.00 -18.05 -36.92
CA ARG A 251 25.44 -19.03 -37.86
C ARG A 251 24.92 -18.38 -39.14
N SER A 252 24.44 -17.14 -39.07
CA SER A 252 23.97 -16.38 -40.23
C SER A 252 25.12 -15.82 -41.10
N SER A 253 26.37 -15.83 -40.63
CA SER A 253 27.50 -15.20 -41.34
C SER A 253 28.19 -16.10 -42.36
N SER A 254 27.46 -17.03 -42.99
CA SER A 254 27.92 -17.60 -44.26
C SER A 254 27.65 -16.56 -45.35
N PRO A 255 28.66 -16.15 -46.15
CA PRO A 255 28.45 -15.21 -47.23
C PRO A 255 27.30 -15.71 -48.10
N THR A 256 26.29 -14.87 -48.30
CA THR A 256 25.24 -15.20 -49.25
C THR A 256 25.82 -15.07 -50.66
N ILE A 257 25.20 -15.72 -51.65
CA ILE A 257 25.58 -15.58 -53.06
C ILE A 257 25.56 -14.10 -53.49
N ASP A 258 24.70 -13.29 -52.88
CA ASP A 258 24.61 -11.86 -53.14
C ASP A 258 25.86 -11.12 -52.60
N ASP A 259 26.35 -11.47 -51.41
CA ASP A 259 27.62 -10.94 -50.87
C ASP A 259 28.83 -11.34 -51.74
N GLU A 260 28.79 -12.55 -52.32
CA GLU A 260 29.83 -13.06 -53.21
C GLU A 260 29.79 -12.38 -54.60
N PHE A 261 28.60 -12.05 -55.10
CA PHE A 261 28.39 -11.29 -56.33
C PHE A 261 28.80 -9.82 -56.19
N ASP A 262 28.47 -9.18 -55.06
CA ASP A 262 28.90 -7.80 -54.76
C ASP A 262 30.43 -7.72 -54.61
N ALA A 263 31.05 -8.69 -53.95
CA ALA A 263 32.51 -8.79 -53.85
C ALA A 263 33.19 -9.01 -55.21
N TRP A 264 32.56 -9.78 -56.10
CA TRP A 264 33.03 -9.97 -57.48
C TRP A 264 32.93 -8.69 -58.31
N GLY A 265 31.81 -7.95 -58.21
CA GLY A 265 31.61 -6.66 -58.87
C GLY A 265 32.69 -5.63 -58.52
N HIS A 266 33.09 -5.59 -57.24
CA HIS A 266 34.19 -4.74 -56.76
C HIS A 266 35.58 -5.16 -57.24
N MET A 267 35.80 -6.42 -57.63
CA MET A 267 37.06 -6.89 -58.23
C MET A 267 37.14 -6.68 -59.74
N THR A 268 35.99 -6.73 -60.43
CA THR A 268 35.94 -6.58 -61.90
C THR A 268 35.92 -5.14 -62.37
N ASP A 269 35.54 -4.20 -61.50
CA ASP A 269 35.71 -2.77 -61.74
C ASP A 269 37.18 -2.35 -61.53
N ARG A 270 38.05 -2.79 -62.46
CA ARG A 270 39.30 -2.07 -62.71
C ARG A 270 39.00 -0.80 -63.51
N PRO A 271 39.49 0.36 -63.08
CA PRO A 271 39.33 1.59 -63.86
C PRO A 271 40.11 1.46 -65.17
N HIS A 272 39.41 1.66 -66.29
CA HIS A 272 40.05 1.94 -67.57
C HIS A 272 41.04 3.09 -67.39
N ARG A 273 42.32 2.78 -67.58
CA ARG A 273 43.41 3.75 -67.64
C ARG A 273 43.23 4.59 -68.90
N VAL A 274 42.79 5.84 -68.75
CA VAL A 274 43.11 6.91 -69.70
C VAL A 274 44.04 7.88 -68.99
N HIS A 275 45.20 8.06 -69.61
CA HIS A 275 46.25 9.00 -69.22
C HIS A 275 45.75 10.44 -69.14
N GLY A 276 46.20 11.19 -68.12
CA GLY A 276 46.09 12.64 -68.14
C GLY A 276 46.38 13.38 -66.83
N ALA A 277 47.62 13.31 -66.35
CA ALA A 277 48.32 14.31 -65.51
C ALA A 277 47.82 14.66 -64.09
N GLY A 278 48.73 14.56 -63.12
CA GLY A 278 48.79 15.49 -61.98
C GLY A 278 48.70 14.87 -60.59
N CYS A 279 49.87 14.66 -59.96
CA CYS A 279 50.09 14.56 -58.51
C CYS A 279 49.38 15.72 -57.76
N GLU A 280 49.03 15.71 -56.47
CA GLU A 280 49.64 15.13 -55.28
C GLU A 280 48.75 15.53 -54.07
N ALA A 281 48.75 14.74 -52.99
CA ALA A 281 48.49 15.15 -51.58
C ALA A 281 47.08 15.69 -51.19
N VAL A 282 46.53 15.57 -49.96
CA VAL A 282 46.86 14.92 -48.69
C VAL A 282 45.57 14.92 -47.84
N ARG A 283 45.44 13.84 -47.05
CA ARG A 283 44.64 13.54 -45.85
C ARG A 283 43.90 14.61 -44.99
N SER A 284 42.68 14.20 -44.60
CA SER A 284 42.09 14.16 -43.22
C SER A 284 41.26 15.37 -42.68
N PRO A 285 40.63 15.29 -41.48
CA PRO A 285 39.17 15.34 -41.30
C PRO A 285 38.72 16.56 -40.45
N ARG A 286 37.42 16.87 -40.37
CA ARG A 286 36.92 17.87 -39.40
C ARG A 286 36.49 17.23 -38.07
N LEU A 287 37.19 17.64 -37.02
CA LEU A 287 36.84 17.51 -35.60
C LEU A 287 35.75 18.53 -35.17
N SER A 288 35.09 18.18 -34.06
CA SER A 288 34.03 18.83 -33.27
C SER A 288 34.33 20.28 -32.79
N PRO A 289 33.39 20.98 -32.11
CA PRO A 289 33.25 20.93 -30.62
C PRO A 289 31.77 21.17 -30.15
N GLY A 290 31.34 21.14 -28.88
CA GLY A 290 31.99 21.20 -27.57
C GLY A 290 30.94 21.23 -26.44
N ARG A 291 31.43 20.96 -25.24
CA ARG A 291 30.80 20.72 -23.92
C ARG A 291 30.17 21.97 -23.26
N CYS A 292 29.32 21.75 -22.23
CA CYS A 292 29.42 22.45 -20.93
C CYS A 292 28.63 21.74 -19.78
N LYS A 293 29.29 21.58 -18.63
CA LYS A 293 28.73 21.35 -17.27
C LYS A 293 29.29 22.48 -16.37
N PRO A 294 28.68 22.76 -15.20
CA PRO A 294 29.43 23.32 -14.08
C PRO A 294 29.30 22.48 -12.79
N ASN A 295 30.33 22.60 -11.95
CA ASN A 295 30.40 22.16 -10.56
C ASN A 295 31.18 23.25 -9.79
N VAL A 296 30.80 23.60 -8.56
CA VAL A 296 31.56 24.52 -7.70
C VAL A 296 31.53 24.00 -6.26
N THR A 297 32.72 23.96 -5.65
CA THR A 297 32.98 23.73 -4.22
C THR A 297 33.78 24.93 -3.68
N ALA A 298 33.54 25.35 -2.43
CA ALA A 298 34.57 25.96 -1.58
C ALA A 298 34.20 25.90 -0.09
N LYS A 299 35.23 25.63 0.73
CA LYS A 299 35.25 25.40 2.20
C LYS A 299 35.32 26.69 3.03
N ARG A 300 35.02 26.59 4.34
CA ARG A 300 35.87 27.10 5.44
C ARG A 300 35.54 26.45 6.80
N GLN A 301 36.52 26.48 7.69
CA GLN A 301 36.67 25.74 8.96
C GLN A 301 37.10 26.72 10.06
N ILE A 302 36.86 26.40 11.36
CA ILE A 302 37.80 26.45 12.52
C ILE A 302 37.07 26.34 13.90
N MET A 303 37.46 25.29 14.68
CA MET A 303 37.77 25.14 16.14
C MET A 303 36.82 25.66 17.26
N SER A 304 36.72 25.13 18.50
CA SER A 304 37.24 23.94 19.25
C SER A 304 36.59 23.89 20.67
N ASN A 305 36.86 22.79 21.41
CA ASN A 305 36.71 22.50 22.87
C ASN A 305 35.51 21.58 23.24
N SER A 306 35.69 20.31 23.64
CA SER A 306 36.38 19.66 24.79
C SER A 306 35.46 19.48 26.01
N LEU A 307 35.10 18.22 26.31
CA LEU A 307 35.15 17.54 27.63
C LEU A 307 34.32 16.23 27.63
N ALA A 308 34.84 15.20 28.30
CA ALA A 308 34.21 13.94 28.69
C ALA A 308 34.46 13.76 30.22
N PRO A 309 34.11 12.63 30.89
CA PRO A 309 32.87 11.83 30.95
C PRO A 309 32.34 11.68 32.42
N ALA A 310 31.18 11.04 32.67
CA ALA A 310 30.78 10.61 34.02
C ALA A 310 29.81 9.40 34.06
N THR A 311 30.34 8.27 34.56
CA THR A 311 29.83 7.30 35.56
C THR A 311 28.36 6.82 35.67
N LEU A 312 28.25 5.48 35.77
CA LEU A 312 27.15 4.64 36.29
C LEU A 312 26.77 4.93 37.76
N PRO A 313 25.63 4.37 38.24
CA PRO A 313 25.78 3.27 39.21
C PRO A 313 24.84 2.06 39.00
N HIS A 314 25.33 0.95 39.58
CA HIS A 314 24.73 -0.36 39.84
C HIS A 314 23.55 -0.30 40.83
N TRP A 315 22.70 -1.34 40.89
CA TRP A 315 21.96 -1.97 42.04
C TRP A 315 21.05 -3.08 41.44
N SER A 316 21.32 -4.39 41.49
CA SER A 316 21.29 -5.42 42.55
C SER A 316 19.90 -5.81 43.12
N GLY A 317 19.52 -7.09 42.92
CA GLY A 317 18.45 -7.84 43.60
C GLY A 317 17.35 -8.34 42.64
N GLY A 318 16.97 -9.61 42.49
CA GLY A 318 17.23 -10.84 43.23
C GLY A 318 15.94 -11.66 43.34
N SER A 319 15.96 -12.90 42.85
CA SER A 319 15.07 -14.05 43.15
C SER A 319 13.66 -14.17 42.54
N GLY A 320 13.55 -15.07 41.55
CA GLY A 320 12.97 -16.41 41.75
C GLY A 320 11.44 -16.61 41.63
N GLY A 321 11.03 -17.45 40.67
CA GLY A 321 9.97 -18.44 40.93
C GLY A 321 8.80 -18.56 39.96
N CYS A 322 8.81 -19.65 39.19
CA CYS A 322 7.68 -20.40 38.63
C CYS A 322 6.94 -19.91 37.37
N ALA A 323 7.22 -20.66 36.31
CA ALA A 323 6.62 -20.70 35.01
C ALA A 323 5.12 -21.05 34.99
N MET A 324 4.39 -20.35 34.13
CA MET A 324 3.33 -20.97 33.31
C MET A 324 3.65 -20.70 31.84
N LYS A 325 3.91 -21.78 31.10
CA LYS A 325 4.10 -21.77 29.65
C LYS A 325 2.80 -21.33 28.98
N MET A 326 2.75 -20.09 28.51
CA MET A 326 1.92 -19.70 27.37
C MET A 326 2.84 -19.56 26.17
N GLY A 327 2.46 -20.21 25.06
CA GLY A 327 3.26 -20.24 23.84
C GLY A 327 3.71 -18.85 23.41
N ASN A 328 4.98 -18.76 23.01
CA ASN A 328 5.62 -17.55 22.50
C ASN A 328 4.84 -16.97 21.31
N VAL A 329 3.90 -16.07 21.59
CA VAL A 329 3.49 -15.04 20.65
C VAL A 329 4.57 -13.97 20.76
N SER A 330 5.51 -13.99 19.81
CA SER A 330 6.59 -13.03 19.71
C SER A 330 5.98 -11.63 19.65
N LYS A 331 5.99 -10.92 20.78
CA LYS A 331 5.76 -9.47 20.83
C LYS A 331 6.82 -8.85 19.91
N ARG A 332 6.45 -8.48 18.68
CA ARG A 332 7.27 -7.61 17.81
C ARG A 332 7.28 -6.23 18.47
N GLN A 333 8.12 -6.07 19.48
CA GLN A 333 8.25 -4.83 20.25
C GLN A 333 8.96 -3.76 19.42
N HIS A 334 8.11 -2.88 18.87
CA HIS A 334 8.30 -1.47 18.57
C HIS A 334 9.32 -1.12 17.48
N LEU A 335 8.86 -0.31 16.53
CA LEU A 335 9.57 0.76 15.81
C LEU A 335 11.11 0.64 15.71
#